data_AF-A0A5N4CQU2-F1
#
_entry.id   AF-A0A5N4CQU2-F1
#
_cell.length_a   1.000
_cell.length_b   1.000
_cell.length_c   1.000
_cell.angle_alpha   90.00
_cell.angle_beta   90.00
_cell.angle_gamma   90.00
#
_symmetry.space_group_name_H-M   'P 1'
#
loop_
_entity.id
_entity.type
_entity.pdbx_description
1 polymer ?
#
loop_
_entity_poly.entity_id
_entity_poly.type
_entity_poly.pdbx_seq_one_letter_code
_entity_poly.pdbx_strand_id
1 'polypeptide(L)'
;MTVLCFPDAILLMYGARTAMASFTLWLFLVAVWLPFFLANGQDPAFGTLSTAHKEVQIKIVDKHNDLRRTVSPPASNMLKMQWDSKAAANAQNWANQCLYKHSKAKHRTIANSCEYDNTYANCDSLKKQWTCNVPFVKNNCKAACKCSDKIY
;
A
#
# COMPACT_ATOMS: atom_id res chain seq x y z
N MET A 1 -0.97 -14.14 6.90
CA MET A 1 -0.81 -14.74 5.55
C MET A 1 0.46 -14.16 4.97
N THR A 2 1.54 -14.93 4.95
CA THR A 2 2.85 -14.50 4.46
C THR A 2 2.90 -14.78 2.96
N VAL A 3 2.96 -13.73 2.13
CA VAL A 3 3.15 -13.87 0.68
C VAL A 3 4.65 -13.83 0.44
N LEU A 4 5.23 -14.97 0.06
CA LEU A 4 6.65 -15.03 -0.30
C LEU A 4 6.78 -14.63 -1.77
N CYS A 5 7.34 -13.45 -2.01
CA CYS A 5 7.70 -12.99 -3.33
C CYS A 5 9.03 -13.62 -3.76
N PHE A 6 8.95 -14.80 -4.36
CA PHE A 6 10.09 -15.37 -5.07
C PHE A 6 10.16 -14.75 -6.47
N PRO A 7 11.29 -14.12 -6.84
CA PRO A 7 11.55 -13.87 -8.24
C PRO A 7 11.70 -15.25 -8.90
N ASP A 8 10.77 -15.58 -9.80
CA ASP A 8 10.76 -16.76 -10.67
C ASP A 8 10.51 -18.14 -10.01
N ALA A 9 9.24 -18.54 -9.94
CA ALA A 9 8.85 -19.95 -9.83
C ALA A 9 7.65 -20.24 -10.75
N ILE A 10 7.84 -20.14 -12.07
CA ILE A 10 6.97 -20.81 -13.04
C ILE A 10 7.41 -22.28 -13.10
N LEU A 11 6.70 -23.15 -12.38
CA LEU A 11 6.78 -24.59 -12.61
C LEU A 11 5.36 -25.10 -12.93
N LEU A 12 5.00 -25.00 -14.21
CA LEU A 12 3.86 -25.72 -14.78
C LEU A 12 4.23 -27.20 -14.90
N MET A 13 3.96 -27.98 -13.85
CA MET A 13 4.08 -29.43 -13.92
C MET A 13 2.79 -30.01 -14.52
N TYR A 14 2.77 -30.18 -15.85
CA TYR A 14 1.78 -30.99 -16.54
C TYR A 14 1.91 -32.46 -16.10
N GLY A 15 0.81 -33.04 -15.63
CA GLY A 15 0.76 -34.42 -15.15
C GLY A 15 0.83 -35.45 -16.28
N ALA A 16 1.65 -36.48 -16.08
CA ALA A 16 1.58 -37.74 -16.82
C ALA A 16 1.61 -38.90 -15.82
N ARG A 17 0.59 -39.74 -15.85
CA ARG A 17 0.50 -41.01 -15.09
C ARG A 17 1.45 -42.02 -15.73
N THR A 18 2.38 -42.63 -14.99
CA THR A 18 2.86 -44.02 -15.23
C THR A 18 3.86 -44.51 -14.17
N ALA A 19 3.67 -45.79 -13.77
CA ALA A 19 4.54 -46.75 -13.11
C ALA A 19 5.25 -46.40 -11.77
N MET A 20 5.01 -47.24 -10.76
CA MET A 20 5.50 -47.14 -9.36
C MET A 20 7.03 -47.21 -9.17
N ALA A 21 7.82 -47.33 -10.23
CA ALA A 21 9.29 -47.21 -10.20
C ALA A 21 9.78 -45.75 -10.31
N SER A 22 8.88 -44.79 -10.55
CA SER A 22 9.18 -43.36 -10.68
C SER A 22 9.19 -42.63 -9.33
N PHE A 23 8.49 -43.16 -8.33
CA PHE A 23 8.23 -42.46 -7.07
C PHE A 23 9.48 -42.33 -6.18
N THR A 24 10.34 -43.34 -6.15
CA THR A 24 11.60 -43.29 -5.36
C THR A 24 12.59 -42.30 -5.96
N LEU A 25 12.79 -42.30 -7.28
CA LEU A 25 13.60 -41.30 -7.99
C LEU A 25 13.03 -39.89 -7.82
N TRP A 26 11.71 -39.74 -7.84
CA TRP A 26 11.04 -38.47 -7.57
C TRP A 26 11.26 -38.00 -6.12
N LEU A 27 11.17 -38.90 -5.13
CA LEU A 27 11.50 -38.60 -3.74
C LEU A 27 12.97 -38.19 -3.55
N PHE A 28 13.90 -38.83 -4.27
CA PHE A 28 15.31 -38.41 -4.25
C PHE A 28 15.52 -37.05 -4.92
N LEU A 29 14.85 -36.76 -6.04
CA LEU A 29 14.90 -35.44 -6.69
C LEU A 29 14.32 -34.35 -5.77
N VAL A 30 13.21 -34.63 -5.09
CA VAL A 30 12.61 -33.73 -4.11
C VAL A 30 13.52 -33.54 -2.90
N ALA A 31 14.16 -34.59 -2.36
CA ALA A 31 15.09 -34.49 -1.23
C ALA A 31 16.39 -33.76 -1.57
N VAL A 32 16.91 -33.92 -2.80
CA VAL A 32 18.10 -33.23 -3.31
C VAL A 32 17.79 -31.76 -3.61
N TRP A 33 16.58 -31.44 -4.06
CA TRP A 33 16.14 -30.07 -4.31
C TRP A 33 15.55 -29.36 -3.07
N LEU A 34 15.09 -30.09 -2.06
CA LEU A 34 14.59 -29.56 -0.78
C LEU A 34 15.52 -28.51 -0.15
N PRO A 35 16.85 -28.74 -0.07
CA PRO A 35 17.78 -27.73 0.45
C PRO A 35 17.94 -26.50 -0.46
N PHE A 36 17.64 -26.60 -1.75
CA PHE A 36 17.59 -25.43 -2.66
C PHE A 36 16.28 -24.63 -2.51
N PHE A 37 15.19 -25.28 -2.10
CA PHE A 37 13.89 -24.62 -1.86
C PHE A 37 13.71 -24.09 -0.42
N LEU A 38 14.51 -24.54 0.55
CA LEU A 38 14.45 -24.12 1.95
C LEU A 38 15.39 -22.95 2.30
N ALA A 39 15.84 -22.18 1.32
CA ALA A 39 16.24 -20.81 1.59
C ALA A 39 14.97 -19.99 1.82
N ASN A 40 14.39 -20.11 3.02
CA ASN A 40 13.42 -19.13 3.50
C ASN A 40 14.10 -17.76 3.40
N GLY A 41 13.74 -16.97 2.39
CA GLY A 41 14.13 -15.57 2.23
C GLY A 41 13.49 -14.66 3.29
N GLN A 42 13.35 -15.16 4.51
CA GLN A 42 12.79 -14.48 5.66
C GLN A 42 13.97 -13.93 6.46
N ASP A 43 14.64 -12.91 5.91
CA ASP A 43 15.58 -12.12 6.70
C ASP A 43 14.80 -11.52 7.88
N PRO A 44 15.11 -11.89 9.15
CA PRO A 44 14.42 -11.33 10.31
C PRO A 44 14.51 -9.80 10.33
N ALA A 45 15.56 -9.20 9.75
CA ALA A 45 15.67 -7.76 9.61
C ALA A 45 14.58 -7.19 8.68
N PHE A 46 14.21 -7.88 7.60
CA PHE A 46 13.12 -7.44 6.72
C PHE A 46 11.77 -7.46 7.43
N GLY A 47 11.54 -8.46 8.29
CA GLY A 47 10.33 -8.54 9.13
C GLY A 47 10.13 -7.30 10.01
N THR A 48 11.23 -6.75 10.56
CA THR A 48 11.17 -5.54 11.40
C THR A 48 10.75 -4.28 10.65
N LEU A 49 10.94 -4.24 9.33
CA LEU A 49 10.56 -3.13 8.46
C LEU A 49 9.13 -3.25 7.93
N SER A 50 8.38 -4.26 8.38
CA SER A 50 7.00 -4.46 7.93
C SER A 50 6.11 -3.28 8.29
N THR A 51 5.39 -2.76 7.28
CA THR A 51 4.38 -1.70 7.45
C THR A 51 3.15 -2.16 8.24
N ALA A 52 3.07 -3.44 8.64
CA ALA A 52 2.08 -3.91 9.60
C ALA A 52 2.35 -3.37 11.02
N HIS A 53 3.60 -3.01 11.34
CA HIS A 53 3.96 -2.46 12.65
C HIS A 53 3.67 -0.97 12.72
N LYS A 54 2.94 -0.55 13.77
CA LYS A 54 2.57 0.87 13.99
C LYS A 54 3.79 1.79 14.06
N GLU A 55 4.90 1.33 14.62
CA GLU A 55 6.14 2.11 14.69
C GLU A 55 6.71 2.42 13.31
N VAL A 56 6.64 1.47 12.37
CA VAL A 56 7.07 1.68 10.98
C VAL A 56 6.14 2.67 10.29
N GLN A 57 4.82 2.57 10.51
CA GLN A 57 3.82 3.50 9.96
C GLN A 57 4.09 4.95 10.42
N ILE A 58 4.36 5.14 11.71
CA ILE A 58 4.70 6.44 12.30
C ILE A 58 5.99 6.97 11.66
N LYS A 59 7.07 6.17 11.62
CA LYS A 59 8.34 6.57 11.00
C LYS A 59 8.17 7.02 9.55
N ILE A 60 7.36 6.30 8.77
CA ILE A 60 7.06 6.66 7.38
C ILE A 60 6.36 8.02 7.33
N VAL A 61 5.25 8.19 8.05
CA VAL A 61 4.44 9.41 8.01
C VAL A 61 5.22 10.62 8.52
N ASP A 62 5.98 10.47 9.61
CA ASP A 62 6.77 11.55 10.19
C ASP A 62 7.89 11.95 9.25
N LYS A 63 8.62 10.99 8.66
CA LYS A 63 9.68 11.30 7.70
C LYS A 63 9.15 12.05 6.48
N HIS A 64 7.97 11.67 5.96
CA HIS A 64 7.34 12.40 4.86
C HIS A 64 6.94 13.82 5.29
N ASN A 65 6.34 13.97 6.47
CA ASN A 65 5.93 15.27 6.99
C ASN A 65 7.12 16.21 7.25
N ASP A 66 8.25 15.69 7.73
CA ASP A 66 9.47 16.47 7.94
C ASP A 66 10.01 17.02 6.62
N LEU A 67 10.06 16.18 5.58
CA LEU A 67 10.47 16.61 4.24
C LEU A 67 9.50 17.63 3.64
N ARG A 68 8.19 17.46 3.86
CA ARG A 68 7.15 18.40 3.40
C ARG A 68 7.26 19.77 4.08
N ARG A 69 7.78 19.84 5.31
CA ARG A 69 7.98 21.10 6.05
C ARG A 69 9.20 21.89 5.58
N THR A 70 10.20 21.23 4.98
CA THR A 70 11.49 21.83 4.63
C THR A 70 11.68 22.05 3.13
N VAL A 71 10.58 21.97 2.35
CA VAL A 71 10.61 22.24 0.91
C VAL A 71 11.07 23.67 0.61
N SER A 72 11.79 23.83 -0.50
CA SER A 72 12.27 25.12 -1.00
C SER A 72 11.80 25.32 -2.45
N PRO A 73 11.09 26.41 -2.78
CA PRO A 73 10.65 27.47 -1.86
C PRO A 73 9.59 26.98 -0.85
N PRO A 74 9.37 27.70 0.28
CA PRO A 74 8.37 27.31 1.26
C PRO A 74 6.97 27.23 0.64
N ALA A 75 6.26 26.14 0.90
CA ALA A 75 4.90 25.96 0.43
C ALA A 75 3.90 26.67 1.35
N SER A 76 2.91 27.34 0.76
CA SER A 76 1.85 28.07 1.50
C SER A 76 0.69 27.18 1.96
N ASN A 77 0.50 26.02 1.31
CA ASN A 77 -0.68 25.17 1.49
C ASN A 77 -0.35 23.66 1.57
N MET A 78 0.86 23.30 2.00
CA MET A 78 1.28 21.89 2.10
C MET A 78 0.52 21.15 3.21
N LEU A 79 -0.33 20.18 2.83
CA LEU A 79 -1.12 19.39 3.79
C LEU A 79 -0.23 18.49 4.67
N LYS A 80 -0.67 18.22 5.91
CA LYS A 80 -0.03 17.23 6.78
C LYS A 80 -0.50 15.82 6.42
N MET A 81 0.41 14.90 6.15
CA MET A 81 0.10 13.49 5.88
C MET A 81 -0.29 12.75 7.15
N GLN A 82 -1.17 11.76 6.98
CA GLN A 82 -1.57 10.80 8.00
C GLN A 82 -1.57 9.39 7.39
N TRP A 83 -1.46 8.37 8.24
CA TRP A 83 -1.56 6.98 7.78
C TRP A 83 -3.01 6.64 7.43
N ASP A 84 -3.24 6.03 6.26
CA ASP A 84 -4.53 5.48 5.87
C ASP A 84 -4.42 3.96 5.69
N SER A 85 -5.22 3.22 6.45
CA SER A 85 -5.17 1.75 6.47
C SER A 85 -5.71 1.12 5.18
N LYS A 86 -6.62 1.79 4.47
CA LYS A 86 -7.19 1.30 3.21
C LYS A 86 -6.19 1.48 2.07
N ALA A 87 -5.46 2.60 2.04
CA ALA A 87 -4.34 2.85 1.16
C ALA A 87 -3.25 1.79 1.36
N ALA A 88 -2.90 1.51 2.62
CA ALA A 88 -1.91 0.49 2.97
C ALA A 88 -2.33 -0.92 2.51
N ALA A 89 -3.59 -1.30 2.74
CA ALA A 89 -4.13 -2.58 2.27
C ALA A 89 -4.10 -2.68 0.74
N ASN A 90 -4.45 -1.60 0.04
CA ASN A 90 -4.38 -1.57 -1.42
C ASN A 90 -2.94 -1.69 -1.94
N ALA A 91 -1.99 -0.98 -1.32
CA ALA A 91 -0.57 -1.09 -1.62
C ALA A 91 -0.04 -2.51 -1.38
N GLN A 92 -0.44 -3.15 -0.28
CA GLN A 92 -0.08 -4.54 0.03
C GLN A 92 -0.64 -5.51 -1.03
N ASN A 93 -1.89 -5.32 -1.48
CA ASN A 93 -2.49 -6.14 -2.53
C ASN A 93 -1.70 -6.08 -3.84
N TRP A 94 -1.12 -4.92 -4.17
CA TRP A 94 -0.23 -4.77 -5.32
C TRP A 94 1.14 -5.40 -5.06
N ALA A 95 1.74 -5.14 -3.89
CA ALA A 95 3.04 -5.70 -3.53
C ALA A 95 3.04 -7.23 -3.53
N ASN A 96 1.94 -7.85 -3.12
CA ASN A 96 1.73 -9.31 -3.13
C ASN A 96 1.74 -9.93 -4.54
N GLN A 97 1.65 -9.13 -5.60
CA GLN A 97 1.82 -9.62 -6.98
C GLN A 97 3.30 -9.88 -7.30
N CYS A 98 4.22 -9.32 -6.50
CA CYS A 98 5.66 -9.48 -6.67
C CYS A 98 6.16 -8.95 -8.03
N LEU A 99 5.47 -7.96 -8.59
CA LEU A 99 5.82 -7.32 -9.86
C LEU A 99 6.45 -5.95 -9.57
N TYR A 100 7.74 -5.79 -9.87
CA TYR A 100 8.44 -4.52 -9.75
C TYR A 100 8.06 -3.55 -10.89
N LYS A 101 6.82 -3.09 -10.88
CA LYS A 101 6.27 -2.09 -11.80
C LYS A 101 5.15 -1.31 -11.13
N HIS A 102 4.72 -0.21 -11.74
CA HIS A 102 3.56 0.53 -11.24
C HIS A 102 2.25 -0.22 -11.51
N SER A 103 1.33 -0.14 -10.55
CA SER A 103 -0.04 -0.57 -10.74
C SER A 103 -0.79 0.35 -11.70
N LYS A 104 -1.82 -0.20 -12.37
CA LYS A 104 -2.74 0.62 -13.19
C LYS A 104 -3.54 1.55 -12.28
N ALA A 105 -3.97 2.70 -12.79
CA ALA A 105 -4.71 3.71 -12.02
C ALA A 105 -5.91 3.14 -11.23
N LYS A 106 -6.69 2.23 -11.85
CA LYS A 106 -7.84 1.55 -11.22
C LYS A 106 -7.49 0.77 -9.94
N HIS A 107 -6.24 0.34 -9.78
CA HIS A 107 -5.75 -0.36 -8.59
C HIS A 107 -5.16 0.58 -7.55
N ARG A 108 -5.17 1.90 -7.77
CA ARG A 108 -4.72 2.90 -6.79
C ARG A 108 -5.88 3.69 -6.19
N THR A 109 -7.08 3.52 -6.73
CA THR A 109 -8.30 4.13 -6.20
C THR A 109 -8.75 3.41 -4.94
N ILE A 110 -9.00 4.17 -3.87
CA ILE A 110 -9.49 3.64 -2.60
C ILE A 110 -10.99 3.97 -2.50
N ALA A 111 -11.78 3.03 -1.95
CA ALA A 111 -13.25 3.14 -1.88
C ALA A 111 -13.75 4.36 -1.07
N ASN A 112 -12.93 4.93 -0.18
CA ASN A 112 -13.25 6.15 0.57
C ASN A 112 -12.68 7.42 -0.07
N SER A 113 -12.40 7.43 -1.37
CA SER A 113 -12.05 8.66 -2.08
C SER A 113 -13.28 9.56 -2.24
N CYS A 114 -13.06 10.86 -2.05
CA CYS A 114 -14.03 11.89 -2.36
C CYS A 114 -13.92 12.27 -3.85
N GLU A 115 -15.08 12.55 -4.46
CA GLU A 115 -15.15 13.05 -5.84
C GLU A 115 -14.81 14.55 -5.93
N TYR A 116 -15.06 15.29 -4.84
CA TYR A 116 -14.84 16.72 -4.77
C TYR A 116 -13.46 17.04 -4.21
N ASP A 117 -12.95 18.22 -4.55
CA ASP A 117 -11.73 18.79 -3.99
C ASP A 117 -12.04 20.12 -3.27
N ASN A 118 -11.13 20.54 -2.39
CA ASN A 118 -11.12 21.85 -1.77
C ASN A 118 -10.17 22.77 -2.51
N THR A 119 -10.65 23.97 -2.85
CA THR A 119 -9.82 25.03 -3.43
C THR A 119 -8.79 25.56 -2.42
N TYR A 120 -9.11 25.49 -1.12
CA TYR A 120 -8.24 25.96 -0.05
C TYR A 120 -7.89 24.84 0.94
N ALA A 121 -6.62 24.76 1.33
CA ALA A 121 -6.14 23.76 2.29
C ALA A 121 -6.74 23.93 3.70
N ASN A 122 -7.17 25.14 4.08
CA ASN A 122 -7.77 25.43 5.38
C ASN A 122 -9.30 25.20 5.42
N CYS A 123 -9.87 24.51 4.43
CA CYS A 123 -11.30 24.29 4.31
C CYS A 123 -11.94 23.58 5.52
N ASP A 124 -11.19 22.71 6.22
CA ASP A 124 -11.68 22.09 7.45
C ASP A 124 -11.88 23.12 8.58
N SER A 125 -11.00 24.12 8.67
CA SER A 125 -11.12 25.24 9.61
C SER A 125 -12.27 26.17 9.21
N LEU A 126 -12.38 26.49 7.90
CA LEU A 126 -13.44 27.34 7.37
C LEU A 126 -14.83 26.72 7.58
N LYS A 127 -14.97 25.40 7.39
CA LYS A 127 -16.20 24.65 7.69
C LYS A 127 -16.60 24.79 9.16
N LYS A 128 -15.65 24.72 10.08
CA LYS A 128 -15.93 24.86 11.53
C LYS A 128 -16.36 26.28 11.90
N GLN A 129 -15.75 27.29 11.29
CA GLN A 129 -16.01 28.69 11.63
C GLN A 129 -17.28 29.25 10.96
N TRP A 130 -17.50 28.95 9.67
CA TRP A 130 -18.54 29.59 8.85
C TRP A 130 -19.62 28.61 8.35
N THR A 131 -19.48 27.31 8.61
CA THR A 131 -20.38 26.23 8.14
C THR A 131 -20.44 26.11 6.61
N CYS A 132 -21.04 25.01 6.13
CA CYS A 132 -21.17 24.72 4.69
C CYS A 132 -22.33 25.45 4.00
N ASN A 133 -23.11 26.24 4.74
CA ASN A 133 -24.24 27.00 4.19
C ASN A 133 -23.80 28.33 3.59
N VAL A 134 -22.65 28.86 4.01
CA VAL A 134 -22.11 30.11 3.48
C VAL A 134 -21.64 29.91 2.04
N PRO A 135 -22.07 30.75 1.06
CA PRO A 135 -21.74 30.57 -0.35
C PRO A 135 -20.24 30.41 -0.63
N PHE A 136 -19.40 31.16 0.08
CA PHE A 136 -17.94 31.06 -0.03
C PHE A 136 -17.43 29.66 0.33
N VAL A 137 -17.80 29.13 1.51
CA VAL A 137 -17.37 27.80 1.97
C VAL A 137 -18.01 26.71 1.10
N LYS A 138 -19.29 26.83 0.78
CA LYS A 138 -20.02 25.87 -0.06
C LYS A 138 -19.36 25.66 -1.42
N ASN A 139 -18.89 26.74 -2.04
CA ASN A 139 -18.32 26.70 -3.40
C ASN A 139 -16.83 26.34 -3.42
N ASN A 140 -16.06 26.73 -2.40
CA ASN A 140 -14.61 26.53 -2.39
C ASN A 140 -14.15 25.34 -1.52
N CYS A 141 -15.00 24.84 -0.63
CA CYS A 141 -14.70 23.74 0.30
C CYS A 141 -15.63 22.54 0.07
N LYS A 142 -15.81 22.18 -1.20
CA LYS A 142 -16.79 21.16 -1.61
C LYS A 142 -16.50 19.81 -0.97
N ALA A 143 -15.23 19.40 -0.92
CA ALA A 143 -14.85 18.14 -0.32
C ALA A 143 -15.11 18.16 1.20
N ALA A 144 -14.65 19.19 1.90
CA ALA A 144 -14.93 19.33 3.34
C ALA A 144 -16.43 19.32 3.65
N CYS A 145 -17.26 19.87 2.77
CA CYS A 145 -18.70 19.94 2.98
C CYS A 145 -19.49 18.69 2.54
N LYS A 146 -19.03 17.96 1.52
CA LYS A 146 -19.79 16.85 0.91
C LYS A 146 -19.21 15.47 1.19
N CYS A 147 -17.98 15.41 1.69
CA CYS A 147 -17.22 14.17 1.84
C CYS A 147 -16.85 13.89 3.29
N SER A 148 -17.87 13.83 4.16
CA SER A 148 -17.71 13.34 5.52
C SER A 148 -17.04 11.96 5.51
N ASP A 149 -15.95 11.83 6.28
CA ASP A 149 -15.19 10.59 6.50
C ASP A 149 -14.53 9.97 5.25
N LYS A 150 -14.32 10.78 4.21
CA LYS A 150 -13.62 10.39 2.97
C LYS A 150 -12.29 11.13 2.83
N ILE A 151 -11.37 10.55 2.08
CA ILE A 151 -10.08 11.13 1.71
C ILE A 151 -10.31 12.11 0.56
N TYR A 152 -9.94 13.38 0.76
CA TYR A 152 -9.88 14.45 -0.24
C TYR A 152 -8.64 15.32 -0.04
#